data_AF-A0A938K8H9-F1
#
_entry.id   AF-A0A938K8H9-F1
#
_cell.length_a   1.000
_cell.length_b   1.000
_cell.length_c   1.000
_cell.angle_alpha   90.00
_cell.angle_beta   90.00
_cell.angle_gamma   90.00
#
_symmetry.space_group_name_H-M   'P 1'
#
loop_
_entity.id
_entity.type
_entity.pdbx_description
1 polymer ?
#
loop_
_entity_poly.entity_id
_entity_poly.type
_entity_poly.pdbx_seq_one_letter_code
_entity_poly.pdbx_strand_id
1 'polypeptide(L)'
;MSDESLVDAARRDAELLRLANELRRVQETLQHARAERASFELEVLNSRDFAVGQAANIGELRYRLLKQAANYEMRLHQAQQHQLIHDKNHREHIARLESAVAEVAAKVTALNTSNHELRVELTQTRASTTWRLGRVLMFPVRVVKRLLRRG
;
A
#
# COMPACT_ATOMS: atom_id res chain seq x y z
N MET A 1 93.80 -9.36 -58.78
CA MET A 1 92.79 -9.52 -57.71
C MET A 1 91.89 -10.67 -58.14
N SER A 2 91.81 -11.73 -57.35
CA SER A 2 91.25 -13.03 -57.76
C SER A 2 89.73 -13.04 -57.77
N ASP A 3 89.16 -13.75 -58.76
CA ASP A 3 87.72 -13.98 -58.98
C ASP A 3 87.01 -14.56 -57.74
N GLU A 4 87.74 -15.34 -56.95
CA GLU A 4 87.29 -15.95 -55.69
C GLU A 4 86.93 -14.92 -54.61
N SER A 5 87.62 -13.77 -54.58
CA SER A 5 87.32 -12.67 -53.64
C SER A 5 86.02 -11.94 -53.97
N LEU A 6 85.65 -11.89 -55.25
CA LEU A 6 84.40 -11.28 -55.72
C LEU A 6 83.20 -12.19 -55.43
N VAL A 7 83.37 -13.51 -55.57
CA VAL A 7 82.34 -14.50 -55.23
C VAL A 7 82.05 -14.51 -53.74
N ASP A 8 83.07 -14.44 -52.88
CA ASP A 8 82.87 -14.38 -51.43
C ASP A 8 82.24 -13.06 -50.95
N ALA A 9 82.57 -11.94 -51.60
CA ALA A 9 81.90 -10.67 -51.33
C ALA A 9 80.40 -10.72 -51.71
N ALA A 10 80.08 -11.28 -52.87
CA ALA A 10 78.69 -11.43 -53.32
C ALA A 10 77.86 -12.36 -52.42
N ARG A 11 78.46 -13.42 -51.87
CA ARG A 11 77.79 -14.30 -50.90
C ARG A 11 77.47 -13.59 -49.59
N ARG A 12 78.43 -12.81 -49.07
CA ARG A 12 78.21 -12.00 -47.86
C ARG A 12 77.12 -10.95 -48.06
N ASP A 13 77.10 -10.28 -49.20
CA ASP A 13 76.06 -9.30 -49.52
C ASP A 13 74.67 -9.96 -49.63
N ALA A 14 74.59 -11.15 -50.22
CA ALA A 14 73.34 -11.93 -50.28
C ALA A 14 72.85 -12.35 -48.89
N GLU A 15 73.75 -12.78 -47.99
CA GLU A 15 73.41 -13.12 -46.60
C GLU A 15 72.95 -11.89 -45.81
N LEU A 16 73.62 -10.74 -45.97
CA LEU A 16 73.22 -9.48 -45.33
C LEU A 16 71.86 -9.00 -45.81
N LEU A 17 71.57 -9.10 -47.11
CA LEU A 17 70.25 -8.79 -47.67
C LEU A 17 69.16 -9.74 -47.14
N ARG A 18 69.49 -11.03 -46.97
CA ARG A 18 68.57 -12.00 -46.40
C ARG A 18 68.27 -11.66 -44.93
N LEU A 19 69.29 -11.41 -44.13
CA LEU A 19 69.16 -11.01 -42.72
C LEU A 19 68.38 -9.69 -42.58
N ALA A 20 68.64 -8.70 -43.43
CA ALA A 20 67.90 -7.45 -43.44
C ALA A 20 66.41 -7.66 -43.77
N ASN A 21 66.10 -8.56 -44.71
CA ASN A 21 64.72 -8.93 -45.05
C ASN A 21 64.02 -9.70 -43.92
N GLU A 22 64.72 -10.62 -43.24
CA GLU A 22 64.20 -11.33 -42.07
C GLU A 22 63.93 -10.36 -40.91
N LEU A 23 64.88 -9.46 -40.63
CA LEU A 23 64.76 -8.46 -39.58
C LEU A 23 63.58 -7.51 -39.85
N ARG A 24 63.40 -7.07 -41.10
CA ARG A 24 62.24 -6.27 -41.52
C ARG A 24 60.93 -7.02 -41.30
N ARG A 25 60.84 -8.30 -41.70
CA ARG A 25 59.63 -9.12 -41.49
C ARG A 25 59.31 -9.30 -40.01
N VAL A 26 60.33 -9.58 -39.18
CA VAL A 26 60.16 -9.70 -37.73
C VAL A 26 59.70 -8.38 -37.12
N GLN A 27 60.23 -7.25 -37.57
CA GLN A 27 59.77 -5.93 -37.14
C GLN A 27 58.31 -5.69 -37.54
N GLU A 28 57.91 -5.98 -38.78
CA GLU A 28 56.54 -5.83 -39.25
C GLU A 28 55.56 -6.68 -38.44
N THR A 29 55.88 -7.96 -38.21
CA THR A 29 55.05 -8.86 -37.39
C THR A 29 54.95 -8.40 -35.94
N LEU A 30 56.05 -7.93 -35.35
CA LEU A 30 56.04 -7.38 -33.99
C LEU A 30 55.19 -6.10 -33.89
N GLN A 31 55.27 -5.22 -34.89
CA GLN A 31 54.43 -4.02 -34.93
C GLN A 31 52.95 -4.38 -35.08
N HIS A 32 52.63 -5.36 -35.94
CA HIS A 32 51.27 -5.84 -36.11
C HIS A 32 50.71 -6.46 -34.81
N ALA A 33 51.47 -7.36 -34.19
CA ALA A 33 51.08 -7.98 -32.92
C ALA A 33 50.91 -6.95 -31.79
N ARG A 34 51.72 -5.89 -31.76
CA ARG A 34 51.56 -4.77 -30.81
C ARG A 34 50.28 -3.98 -31.07
N ALA A 35 49.93 -3.75 -32.34
CA ALA A 35 48.70 -3.07 -32.70
C ALA A 35 47.46 -3.89 -32.32
N GLU A 36 47.46 -5.19 -32.61
CA GLU A 36 46.37 -6.11 -32.21
C GLU A 36 46.24 -6.21 -30.68
N ARG A 37 47.36 -6.28 -29.97
CA ARG A 37 47.34 -6.27 -28.51
C ARG A 37 46.71 -4.98 -27.98
N ALA A 38 47.08 -3.83 -28.53
CA ALA A 38 46.50 -2.55 -28.13
C ALA A 38 44.99 -2.49 -28.40
N SER A 39 44.50 -3.03 -29.52
CA SER A 39 43.06 -3.10 -29.79
C SER A 39 42.33 -4.01 -28.80
N PHE A 40 42.89 -5.19 -28.49
CA PHE A 40 42.30 -6.09 -27.50
C PHE A 40 42.28 -5.48 -26.10
N GLU A 41 43.34 -4.77 -25.70
CA GLU A 41 43.37 -4.07 -24.42
C GLU A 41 42.25 -3.02 -24.31
N LEU A 42 41.98 -2.28 -25.40
CA LEU A 42 40.87 -1.33 -25.45
C LEU A 42 39.50 -2.01 -25.40
N GLU A 43 39.31 -3.13 -26.10
CA GLU A 43 38.07 -3.90 -26.06
C GLU A 43 37.78 -4.45 -24.67
N VAL A 44 38.81 -4.97 -23.98
CA VAL A 44 38.69 -5.47 -22.60
C VAL A 44 38.30 -4.33 -21.65
N LEU A 45 38.93 -3.16 -21.78
CA LEU A 45 38.59 -1.99 -20.97
C LEU A 45 37.14 -1.55 -21.22
N ASN A 46 36.70 -1.48 -22.47
CA ASN A 46 35.34 -1.11 -22.82
C ASN A 46 34.31 -2.13 -22.29
N SER A 47 34.60 -3.43 -22.42
CA SER A 47 33.76 -4.49 -21.88
C SER A 47 33.64 -4.41 -20.36
N ARG A 48 34.75 -4.15 -19.67
CA ARG A 48 34.78 -3.94 -18.21
C ARG A 48 33.92 -2.74 -17.81
N ASP A 49 34.11 -1.60 -18.46
CA ASP A 49 33.38 -0.37 -18.13
C ASP A 49 31.87 -0.54 -18.36
N PHE A 50 31.50 -1.22 -19.45
CA PHE A 50 30.12 -1.61 -19.71
C PHE A 50 29.55 -2.50 -18.59
N ALA A 51 30.26 -3.54 -18.19
CA ALA A 51 29.83 -4.45 -17.12
C ALA A 51 29.67 -3.73 -15.78
N VAL A 52 30.57 -2.80 -15.45
CA VAL A 52 30.49 -1.97 -14.24
C VAL A 52 29.26 -1.06 -14.29
N GLY A 53 29.01 -0.40 -15.43
CA GLY A 53 27.81 0.42 -15.63
C GLY A 53 26.52 -0.39 -15.46
N GLN A 54 26.47 -1.60 -16.03
CA GLN A 54 25.31 -2.48 -15.88
C GLN A 54 25.12 -2.99 -14.45
N ALA A 55 26.21 -3.31 -13.75
CA ALA A 55 26.13 -3.70 -12.35
C ALA A 55 25.57 -2.57 -11.47
N ALA A 56 25.96 -1.32 -11.74
CA ALA A 56 25.41 -0.15 -11.05
C ALA A 56 23.90 0.02 -11.30
N ASN A 57 23.46 -0.08 -12.56
CA ASN A 57 22.04 -0.03 -12.93
C ASN A 57 21.22 -1.12 -12.23
N ILE A 58 21.73 -2.36 -12.21
CA ILE A 58 21.09 -3.49 -11.51
C ILE A 58 21.03 -3.21 -10.01
N GLY A 59 22.11 -2.69 -9.41
CA GLY A 59 22.15 -2.32 -8.01
C GLY A 59 21.07 -1.30 -7.65
N GLU A 60 20.91 -0.27 -8.46
CA GLU A 60 19.88 0.74 -8.27
C GLU A 60 18.47 0.15 -8.39
N LEU A 61 18.20 -0.67 -9.41
CA LEU A 61 16.92 -1.35 -9.58
C LEU A 61 16.60 -2.25 -8.37
N ARG A 62 17.57 -3.02 -7.89
CA ARG A 62 17.40 -3.86 -6.68
C ARG A 62 17.07 -3.02 -5.45
N TYR A 63 17.77 -1.91 -5.26
CA TYR A 63 17.48 -1.00 -4.15
C TYR A 63 16.05 -0.43 -4.24
N ARG A 64 15.61 0.01 -5.42
CA ARG A 64 14.25 0.52 -5.64
C ARG A 64 13.19 -0.56 -5.36
N LEU A 65 13.42 -1.80 -5.80
CA LEU A 65 12.51 -2.92 -5.54
C LEU A 65 12.41 -3.26 -4.05
N LEU A 66 13.54 -3.32 -3.35
CA LEU A 66 13.56 -3.56 -1.89
C LEU A 66 12.82 -2.46 -1.14
N LYS A 67 13.04 -1.20 -1.51
CA LYS A 67 12.33 -0.05 -0.92
C LYS A 67 10.82 -0.13 -1.20
N GLN A 68 10.42 -0.52 -2.41
CA GLN A 68 9.01 -0.70 -2.75
C GLN A 68 8.39 -1.84 -1.95
N ALA A 69 9.05 -2.99 -1.86
CA ALA A 69 8.58 -4.15 -1.08
C ALA A 69 8.35 -3.77 0.39
N ALA A 70 9.32 -3.11 1.02
CA ALA A 70 9.17 -2.64 2.40
C ALA A 70 7.99 -1.67 2.58
N ASN A 71 7.77 -0.76 1.62
CA ASN A 71 6.61 0.13 1.65
C ASN A 71 5.28 -0.60 1.52
N TYR A 72 5.21 -1.63 0.67
CA TYR A 72 4.00 -2.45 0.52
C TYR A 72 3.71 -3.27 1.78
N GLU A 73 4.74 -3.88 2.38
CA GLU A 73 4.60 -4.61 3.65
C GLU A 73 4.09 -3.68 4.77
N MET A 74 4.67 -2.49 4.89
CA MET A 74 4.21 -1.50 5.87
C MET A 74 2.75 -1.09 5.64
N ARG A 75 2.35 -0.82 4.39
CA ARG A 75 0.96 -0.45 4.05
C ARG A 75 -0.02 -1.57 4.33
N LEU A 76 0.36 -2.81 4.02
CA LEU A 76 -0.47 -3.98 4.30
C LEU A 76 -0.70 -4.13 5.80
N HIS A 77 0.37 -4.01 6.60
CA HIS A 77 0.27 -4.07 8.06
C HIS A 77 -0.61 -2.94 8.62
N GLN A 78 -0.44 -1.71 8.13
CA GLN A 78 -1.28 -0.58 8.53
C GLN A 78 -2.76 -0.80 8.18
N ALA A 79 -3.06 -1.31 6.99
CA ALA A 79 -4.43 -1.62 6.58
C ALA A 79 -5.07 -2.69 7.46
N GLN A 80 -4.32 -3.75 7.77
CA GLN A 80 -4.77 -4.81 8.69
C GLN A 80 -5.04 -4.26 10.10
N GLN A 81 -4.14 -3.44 10.63
CA GLN A 81 -4.35 -2.81 11.94
C GLN A 81 -5.57 -1.89 11.95
N HIS A 82 -5.74 -1.07 10.92
CA HIS A 82 -6.90 -0.20 10.80
C HIS A 82 -8.21 -1.00 10.75
N GLN A 83 -8.24 -2.10 9.99
CA GLN A 83 -9.41 -2.97 9.92
C GLN A 83 -9.74 -3.60 11.28
N LEU A 84 -8.73 -4.08 12.02
CA LEU A 84 -8.93 -4.65 13.37
C LEU A 84 -9.52 -3.62 14.34
N ILE A 85 -9.01 -2.38 14.31
CA ILE A 85 -9.53 -1.28 15.15
C ILE A 85 -10.97 -0.96 14.75
N HIS A 86 -11.23 -0.84 13.45
CA HIS A 86 -12.57 -0.54 12.92
C HIS A 86 -13.58 -1.62 13.32
N ASP A 87 -13.23 -2.89 13.17
CA ASP A 87 -14.07 -4.02 13.54
C ASP A 87 -14.36 -4.06 15.05
N LYS A 88 -13.33 -3.78 15.88
CA LYS A 88 -13.50 -3.67 17.34
C LYS A 88 -14.46 -2.53 17.69
N ASN A 89 -14.25 -1.35 17.12
CA ASN A 89 -15.09 -0.18 17.36
C ASN A 89 -16.54 -0.43 16.94
N HIS A 90 -16.77 -1.10 15.80
CA HIS A 90 -18.12 -1.47 15.36
C HIS A 90 -18.79 -2.44 16.30
N ARG A 91 -18.08 -3.48 16.77
CA ARG A 91 -18.63 -4.42 17.76
C ARG A 91 -19.01 -3.72 19.06
N GLU A 92 -18.18 -2.81 19.56
CA GLU A 92 -18.48 -2.01 20.75
C GLU A 92 -19.65 -1.05 20.53
N HIS A 93 -19.77 -0.48 19.33
CA HIS A 93 -20.91 0.37 18.98
C HIS A 93 -22.22 -0.45 18.90
N ILE A 94 -22.21 -1.61 18.25
CA ILE A 94 -23.35 -2.53 18.19
C ILE A 94 -23.78 -2.94 19.60
N ALA A 95 -22.84 -3.36 20.46
CA ALA A 95 -23.14 -3.73 21.83
C ALA A 95 -23.81 -2.58 22.63
N ARG A 96 -23.36 -1.35 22.42
CA ARG A 96 -24.00 -0.16 23.02
C ARG A 96 -25.42 0.03 22.49
N LEU A 97 -25.64 -0.10 21.19
CA LEU A 97 -26.98 0.01 20.60
C LEU A 97 -27.92 -1.09 21.12
N GLU A 98 -27.44 -2.34 21.20
CA GLU A 98 -28.19 -3.46 21.75
C GLU A 98 -28.59 -3.21 23.21
N SER A 99 -27.66 -2.71 24.04
CA SER A 99 -27.97 -2.34 25.43
C SER A 99 -29.00 -1.21 25.53
N ALA A 100 -28.89 -0.18 24.68
CA ALA A 100 -29.83 0.93 24.66
C ALA A 100 -31.23 0.48 24.20
N VAL A 101 -31.31 -0.41 23.21
CA VAL A 101 -32.57 -1.01 22.76
C VAL A 101 -33.18 -1.86 23.86
N ALA A 102 -32.38 -2.67 24.58
CA ALA A 102 -32.87 -3.46 25.71
C ALA A 102 -33.41 -2.58 26.84
N GLU A 103 -32.72 -1.48 27.16
CA GLU A 103 -33.17 -0.51 28.17
C GLU A 103 -34.49 0.18 27.75
N VAL A 104 -34.59 0.60 26.49
CA VAL A 104 -35.82 1.20 25.95
C VAL A 104 -36.96 0.18 25.97
N ALA A 105 -36.71 -1.07 25.59
CA ALA A 105 -37.71 -2.14 25.66
C ALA A 105 -38.21 -2.33 27.10
N ALA A 106 -37.30 -2.39 28.08
CA ALA A 106 -37.66 -2.50 29.49
C ALA A 106 -38.50 -1.30 29.99
N LYS A 107 -38.13 -0.08 29.58
CA LYS A 107 -38.91 1.14 29.90
C LYS A 107 -40.29 1.12 29.27
N VAL A 108 -40.40 0.70 28.00
CA VAL A 108 -41.70 0.58 27.31
C VAL A 108 -42.59 -0.44 28.01
N THR A 109 -42.05 -1.60 28.41
CA THR A 109 -42.82 -2.59 29.16
C THR A 109 -43.32 -2.05 30.49
N ALA A 110 -42.47 -1.34 31.25
CA ALA A 110 -42.85 -0.75 32.53
C ALA A 110 -43.89 0.38 32.37
N LEU A 111 -43.75 1.23 31.34
CA LEU A 111 -44.73 2.27 31.04
C LEU A 111 -46.08 1.68 30.61
N ASN A 112 -46.08 0.58 29.86
CA ASN A 112 -47.32 -0.10 29.46
C ASN A 112 -48.05 -0.71 30.66
N THR A 113 -47.34 -1.32 31.60
CA THR A 113 -47.95 -1.86 32.83
C THR A 113 -48.55 -0.75 33.68
N SER A 114 -47.82 0.34 33.94
CA SER A 114 -48.34 1.47 34.72
C SER A 114 -49.51 2.16 34.02
N ASN A 115 -49.49 2.31 32.69
CA ASN A 115 -50.64 2.85 31.95
C ASN A 115 -51.86 1.93 32.05
N HIS A 116 -51.66 0.61 32.04
CA HIS A 116 -52.75 -0.34 32.21
C HIS A 116 -53.37 -0.21 33.61
N GLU A 117 -52.56 -0.16 34.65
CA GLU A 117 -52.98 0.06 36.04
C GLU A 117 -53.77 1.37 36.18
N LEU A 118 -53.24 2.49 35.68
CA LEU A 118 -53.92 3.79 35.71
C LEU A 118 -55.26 3.77 34.96
N ARG A 119 -55.34 3.04 33.84
CA ARG A 119 -56.61 2.86 33.11
C ARG A 119 -57.61 2.07 33.94
N VAL A 120 -57.17 1.00 34.61
CA VAL A 120 -58.02 0.22 35.51
C VAL A 120 -58.50 1.09 36.68
N GLU A 121 -57.61 1.83 37.35
CA GLU A 121 -57.97 2.76 38.43
C GLU A 121 -58.98 3.83 37.97
N LEU A 122 -58.76 4.44 36.80
CA LEU A 122 -59.71 5.39 36.21
C LEU A 122 -61.08 4.76 35.98
N THR A 123 -61.13 3.51 35.50
CA THR A 123 -62.42 2.81 35.29
C THR A 123 -63.13 2.52 36.61
N GLN A 124 -62.39 2.07 37.64
CA GLN A 124 -62.92 1.85 38.99
C GLN A 124 -63.44 3.16 39.60
N THR A 125 -62.66 4.24 39.50
CA THR A 125 -63.05 5.56 39.99
C THR A 125 -64.29 6.09 39.26
N ARG A 126 -64.42 5.84 37.94
CA ARG A 126 -65.62 6.15 37.14
C ARG A 126 -66.83 5.30 37.51
N ALA A 127 -66.61 4.09 38.01
CA ALA A 127 -67.67 3.21 38.47
C ALA A 127 -68.16 3.56 39.88
N SER A 128 -67.36 4.28 40.68
CA SER A 128 -67.69 4.61 42.06
C SER A 128 -68.96 5.47 42.18
N THR A 129 -69.68 5.27 43.29
CA THR A 129 -70.92 6.00 43.62
C THR A 129 -70.67 7.50 43.77
N THR A 130 -69.52 7.89 44.35
CA THR A 130 -69.13 9.29 44.54
C THR A 130 -68.90 10.02 43.21
N TRP A 131 -68.27 9.38 42.22
CA TRP A 131 -68.13 9.99 40.90
C TRP A 131 -69.48 10.01 40.16
N ARG A 132 -70.28 8.94 40.21
CA ARG A 132 -71.62 8.99 39.61
C ARG A 132 -72.48 10.14 40.18
N LEU A 133 -72.46 10.34 41.50
CA LEU A 133 -73.17 11.44 42.16
C LEU A 133 -72.63 12.81 41.74
N GLY A 134 -71.30 12.97 41.77
CA GLY A 134 -70.65 14.21 41.33
C GLY A 134 -70.95 14.55 39.87
N ARG A 135 -71.10 13.54 38.99
CA ARG A 135 -71.48 13.74 37.59
C ARG A 135 -72.89 14.28 37.44
N VAL A 136 -73.84 13.72 38.20
CA VAL A 136 -75.25 14.16 38.21
C VAL A 136 -75.36 15.57 38.78
N LEU A 137 -74.67 15.85 39.89
CA LEU A 137 -74.72 17.13 40.58
C LEU A 137 -74.07 18.28 39.77
N MET A 138 -73.01 17.98 39.02
CA MET A 138 -72.34 18.94 38.11
C MET A 138 -73.01 19.07 36.73
N PHE A 139 -73.97 18.21 36.38
CA PHE A 139 -74.64 18.26 35.08
C PHE A 139 -75.35 19.59 34.81
N PRO A 140 -76.14 20.17 35.74
CA PRO A 140 -76.79 21.47 35.56
C PRO A 140 -75.77 22.59 35.30
N VAL A 141 -74.69 22.64 36.09
CA VAL A 141 -73.62 23.64 35.95
C VAL A 141 -72.97 23.58 34.57
N ARG A 142 -72.76 22.36 34.03
CA ARG A 142 -72.21 22.18 32.68
C ARG A 142 -73.18 22.60 31.58
N VAL A 143 -74.48 22.37 31.74
CA VAL A 143 -75.51 22.82 30.80
C VAL A 143 -75.56 24.34 30.77
N VAL A 144 -75.61 24.99 31.95
CA VAL A 144 -75.61 26.45 32.09
C VAL A 144 -74.36 27.08 31.47
N LYS A 145 -73.17 26.55 31.79
CA LYS A 145 -71.90 27.05 31.22
C LYS A 145 -71.83 26.88 29.69
N ARG A 146 -72.45 25.82 29.14
CA ARG A 146 -72.46 25.56 27.69
C ARG A 146 -73.45 26.45 26.95
N LEU A 147 -74.56 26.84 27.58
CA LEU A 147 -75.53 27.81 27.06
C LEU A 147 -74.95 29.24 27.08
N LEU A 148 -74.31 29.65 28.17
CA LEU A 148 -73.67 30.97 28.30
C LEU A 148 -72.48 31.21 27.35
N ARG A 149 -71.84 30.15 26.84
CA ARG A 149 -70.70 30.25 25.90
C ARG A 149 -71.11 30.16 24.43
N ARG A 150 -72.39 29.91 24.15
CA ARG A 150 -72.97 29.83 22.79
C ARG A 150 -73.97 30.95 22.50
N GLY A 151 -74.19 31.86 23.46
CA GLY A 151 -74.88 33.14 23.28
C GLY A 151 -73.89 34.28 23.25
#